data_AF-E2A2B9-F1
#
_entry.id   AF-E2A2B9-F1
#
_cell.length_a   1.000
_cell.length_b   1.000
_cell.length_c   1.000
_cell.angle_alpha   90.00
_cell.angle_beta   90.00
_cell.angle_gamma   90.00
#
_symmetry.space_group_name_H-M   'P 1'
#
loop_
_entity.id
_entity.type
_entity.pdbx_description
1 polymer ?
#
loop_
_entity_poly.entity_id
_entity_poly.type
_entity_poly.pdbx_seq_one_letter_code
_entity_poly.pdbx_strand_id
1 'polypeptide(L)'
;SDIIYDHIWNQLKFPCAFNFKNAKVNRTLGEIFLQIKGKCSECHIEINIYGTDESTFEGIRLQISTYDTWDVTHAKKRQLRGNERKSVVEILAKSTYTWRRDKANELMKFDDVKPANLYSEDVLRKTKQLHRDEELGVLKIIIKYL
;
A
#
# COMPACT_ATOMS: atom_id res chain seq x y z
N SER A 1 -6.86 -0.57 0.21
CA SER A 1 -5.85 -1.17 1.08
C SER A 1 -5.09 -2.23 0.34
N ASP A 2 -3.78 -2.10 0.32
CA ASP A 2 -2.88 -3.21 0.05
C ASP A 2 -2.63 -3.98 1.36
N ILE A 3 -3.46 -5.00 1.57
CA ILE A 3 -3.52 -5.80 2.81
C ILE A 3 -2.14 -6.38 3.17
N ILE A 4 -1.38 -6.83 2.17
CA ILE A 4 -0.06 -7.43 2.37
C ILE A 4 0.91 -6.39 2.93
N TYR A 5 0.91 -5.18 2.37
CA TYR A 5 1.74 -4.09 2.89
C TYR A 5 1.39 -3.73 4.33
N ASP A 6 0.09 -3.60 4.61
CA ASP A 6 -0.39 -3.19 5.92
C ASP A 6 0.04 -4.22 6.99
N HIS A 7 -0.02 -5.52 6.68
CA HIS A 7 0.51 -6.57 7.56
C HIS A 7 2.03 -6.49 7.76
N ILE A 8 2.81 -6.28 6.69
CA ILE A 8 4.26 -6.13 6.77
C ILE A 8 4.63 -4.94 7.66
N TRP A 9 3.98 -3.80 7.44
CA TRP A 9 4.22 -2.61 8.25
C TRP A 9 3.90 -2.86 9.72
N ASN A 10 2.74 -3.45 10.01
CA ASN A 10 2.28 -3.67 11.37
C ASN A 10 3.19 -4.61 12.17
N GLN A 11 3.84 -5.58 11.52
CA GLN A 11 4.72 -6.54 12.18
C GLN A 11 6.19 -6.13 12.19
N LEU A 12 6.70 -5.61 11.08
CA LEU A 12 8.14 -5.42 10.85
C LEU A 12 8.57 -3.95 10.85
N LYS A 13 7.63 -3.01 10.71
CA LYS A 13 7.91 -1.56 10.70
C LYS A 13 8.93 -1.12 9.65
N PHE A 14 9.07 -1.87 8.56
CA PHE A 14 10.00 -1.51 7.49
C PHE A 14 9.54 -0.25 6.73
N PRO A 15 10.44 0.73 6.52
CA PRO A 15 10.10 1.97 5.82
C PRO A 15 9.95 1.79 4.30
N CYS A 16 10.30 0.61 3.77
CA CYS A 16 10.33 0.29 2.35
C CYS A 16 9.00 0.54 1.62
N ALA A 17 9.06 1.23 0.49
CA ALA A 17 7.95 1.34 -0.46
C ALA A 17 7.88 0.10 -1.37
N PHE A 18 7.62 -1.07 -0.79
CA PHE A 18 7.51 -2.32 -1.54
C PHE A 18 6.38 -2.27 -2.58
N ASN A 19 6.68 -2.71 -3.80
CA ASN A 19 5.69 -2.97 -4.83
C ASN A 19 5.63 -4.48 -5.06
N PHE A 20 4.47 -5.08 -4.79
CA PHE A 20 4.25 -6.51 -4.98
C PHE A 20 3.86 -6.79 -6.42
N LYS A 21 4.43 -7.85 -6.99
CA LYS A 21 4.17 -8.35 -8.34
C LYS A 21 4.19 -9.87 -8.33
N ASN A 22 3.64 -10.47 -9.39
CA ASN A 22 3.78 -11.90 -9.65
C ASN A 22 3.28 -12.79 -8.51
N ALA A 23 2.14 -12.43 -7.89
CA ALA A 23 1.48 -13.31 -6.95
C ALA A 23 1.00 -14.58 -7.67
N LYS A 24 1.31 -15.75 -7.10
CA LYS A 24 0.96 -17.07 -7.65
C LYS A 24 0.33 -17.91 -6.55
N VAL A 25 -0.79 -18.55 -6.87
CA VAL A 25 -1.43 -19.56 -6.02
C VAL A 25 -1.29 -20.91 -6.70
N ASN A 26 -0.66 -21.86 -6.02
CA ASN A 26 -0.52 -23.23 -6.49
C ASN A 26 -1.40 -24.13 -5.62
N ARG A 27 -2.07 -25.10 -6.25
CA ARG A 27 -2.91 -26.10 -5.56
C ARG A 27 -2.32 -27.51 -5.63
N THR A 28 -1.13 -27.63 -6.21
CA THR A 28 -0.42 -28.89 -6.36
C THR A 28 0.15 -29.31 -5.00
N LEU A 29 -0.09 -30.57 -4.62
CA LEU A 29 0.51 -31.17 -3.42
C LEU A 29 2.05 -31.09 -3.50
N GLY A 30 2.67 -30.54 -2.46
CA GLY A 30 4.12 -30.39 -2.35
C GLY A 30 4.71 -29.09 -2.92
N GLU A 31 3.91 -28.26 -3.60
CA GLU A 31 4.31 -26.91 -4.00
C GLU A 31 3.90 -25.87 -2.95
N ILE A 32 4.60 -24.74 -2.91
CA ILE A 32 4.23 -23.62 -2.05
C ILE A 32 2.87 -23.08 -2.50
N PHE A 33 1.89 -23.09 -1.59
CA PHE A 33 0.51 -22.69 -1.88
C PHE A 33 0.41 -21.25 -2.38
N LEU A 34 1.08 -20.29 -1.72
CA LEU A 34 1.08 -18.89 -2.12
C LEU A 34 2.50 -18.36 -2.23
N GLN A 35 2.83 -17.74 -3.35
CA GLN A 35 4.09 -17.03 -3.54
C GLN A 35 3.83 -15.60 -3.99
N ILE A 36 4.39 -14.62 -3.28
CA ILE A 36 4.36 -13.21 -3.66
C ILE A 36 5.79 -12.70 -3.69
N LYS A 37 6.15 -11.98 -4.75
CA LYS A 37 7.44 -11.30 -4.85
C LYS A 37 7.22 -9.79 -4.83
N GLY A 38 8.15 -9.06 -4.26
CA GLY A 38 8.10 -7.62 -4.22
C GLY A 38 9.47 -6.99 -4.30
N LYS A 39 9.50 -5.71 -4.65
CA LYS A 39 10.72 -4.92 -4.67
C LYS A 39 10.45 -3.50 -4.20
N CYS A 40 11.33 -2.96 -3.36
CA CYS A 40 11.24 -1.57 -2.95
C CYS A 40 11.53 -0.65 -4.14
N SER A 41 10.71 0.39 -4.35
CA SER A 41 10.92 1.38 -5.42
C SER A 41 12.04 2.39 -5.12
N GLU A 42 12.65 2.32 -3.95
CA GLU A 42 13.71 3.23 -3.50
C GLU A 42 15.02 2.50 -3.24
N CYS A 43 15.10 1.65 -2.21
CA CYS A 43 16.33 0.91 -1.89
C CYS A 43 16.53 -0.35 -2.74
N HIS A 44 15.55 -0.71 -3.59
CA HIS A 44 15.61 -1.86 -4.48
C HIS A 44 15.76 -3.25 -3.83
N ILE A 45 15.64 -3.33 -2.50
CA ILE A 45 15.60 -4.61 -1.79
C ILE A 45 14.39 -5.42 -2.20
N GLU A 46 14.61 -6.71 -2.37
CA GLU A 46 13.59 -7.70 -2.71
C GLU A 46 12.97 -8.29 -1.45
N ILE A 47 11.66 -8.53 -1.52
CA ILE A 47 10.89 -9.21 -0.49
C ILE A 47 10.19 -10.41 -1.12
N ASN A 48 10.40 -11.59 -0.55
CA ASN A 48 9.73 -12.82 -0.94
C ASN A 48 8.79 -13.26 0.18
N ILE A 49 7.54 -13.53 -0.15
CA ILE A 49 6.50 -13.93 0.79
C ILE A 49 5.94 -15.27 0.36
N TYR A 50 5.87 -16.21 1.29
CA TYR A 50 5.45 -17.58 1.04
C TYR A 50 4.34 -17.98 2.01
N GLY A 51 3.24 -18.51 1.49
CA GLY A 51 2.27 -19.28 2.27
C GLY A 51 2.47 -20.75 1.97
N THR A 52 3.03 -21.50 2.92
CA THR A 52 3.37 -22.92 2.75
C THR A 52 2.14 -23.80 2.79
N ASP A 53 1.20 -23.47 3.67
CA ASP A 53 -0.02 -24.22 3.89
C ASP A 53 -1.20 -23.55 3.17
N GLU A 54 -2.20 -24.34 2.81
CA GLU A 54 -3.46 -23.83 2.26
C GLU A 54 -4.17 -22.95 3.30
N SER A 55 -4.86 -21.91 2.83
CA SER A 55 -5.60 -21.00 3.71
C SER A 55 -6.67 -21.78 4.49
N THR A 56 -6.63 -21.71 5.81
CA THR A 56 -7.69 -22.23 6.66
C THR A 56 -8.76 -21.15 6.90
N PHE A 57 -9.83 -21.49 7.61
CA PHE A 57 -10.82 -20.50 8.04
C PHE A 57 -10.22 -19.43 8.98
N GLU A 58 -9.10 -19.74 9.63
CA GLU A 58 -8.36 -18.83 10.51
C GLU A 58 -7.37 -17.92 9.74
N GLY A 59 -7.20 -18.16 8.44
CA GLY A 59 -6.34 -17.38 7.55
C GLY A 59 -5.16 -18.19 6.98
N ILE A 60 -4.13 -17.48 6.55
CA ILE A 60 -2.92 -18.07 5.97
C ILE A 60 -1.68 -17.57 6.72
N ARG A 61 -0.78 -18.48 7.08
CA ARG A 61 0.51 -18.12 7.66
C ARG A 61 1.48 -17.73 6.56
N LEU A 62 1.97 -16.49 6.61
CA LEU A 62 2.95 -15.98 5.65
C LEU A 62 4.34 -15.99 6.26
N GLN A 63 5.30 -16.59 5.55
CA GLN A 63 6.72 -16.49 5.82
C GLN A 63 7.32 -15.41 4.92
N ILE A 64 8.11 -14.52 5.50
CA ILE A 64 8.67 -13.36 4.80
C ILE A 64 10.19 -13.47 4.84
N SER A 65 10.82 -13.34 3.66
CA SER A 65 12.26 -13.28 3.49
C SER A 65 12.63 -11.97 2.79
N THR A 66 13.35 -11.12 3.50
CA THR A 66 13.85 -9.80 3.05
C THR A 66 15.03 -9.39 3.91
N TYR A 67 15.80 -8.42 3.44
CA TYR A 67 16.80 -7.74 4.26
C TYR A 67 16.15 -6.81 5.28
N ASP A 68 16.80 -6.64 6.43
CA ASP A 68 16.48 -5.57 7.37
C ASP A 68 16.80 -4.22 6.73
N THR A 69 15.87 -3.29 6.87
CA THR A 69 15.93 -1.95 6.23
C THR A 69 15.55 -0.84 7.19
N TRP A 70 15.54 -1.11 8.49
CA TRP A 70 15.12 -0.14 9.49
C TRP A 70 16.04 1.09 9.54
N ASP A 71 17.34 0.89 9.31
CA ASP A 71 18.37 1.92 9.24
C ASP A 71 18.45 2.63 7.88
N VAL A 72 17.76 2.11 6.85
CA VAL A 72 17.74 2.69 5.52
C VAL A 72 16.67 3.79 5.43
N THR A 73 17.12 5.02 5.22
CA THR A 73 16.22 6.16 5.06
C THR A 73 15.44 6.07 3.74
N HIS A 74 14.12 6.18 3.83
CA HIS A 74 13.21 6.18 2.68
C HIS A 74 12.39 7.46 2.61
N ALA A 75 12.46 8.16 1.48
CA ALA A 75 11.63 9.31 1.17
C ALA A 75 10.42 8.95 0.30
N LYS A 76 10.54 7.92 -0.56
CA LYS A 76 9.47 7.55 -1.48
C LYS A 76 8.30 6.94 -0.72
N LYS A 77 7.11 7.35 -1.14
CA LYS A 77 5.84 6.78 -0.66
C LYS A 77 5.25 5.86 -1.71
N ARG A 78 4.43 4.92 -1.26
CA ARG A 78 3.64 4.07 -2.13
C ARG A 78 2.67 4.94 -2.93
N GLN A 79 2.31 4.48 -4.11
CA GLN A 79 1.33 5.19 -4.92
C GLN A 79 -0.08 4.89 -4.42
N LEU A 80 -0.87 5.93 -4.19
CA LEU A 80 -2.29 5.81 -3.88
C LEU A 80 -3.04 5.35 -5.15
N ARG A 81 -3.52 4.11 -5.16
CA ARG A 81 -4.13 3.46 -6.34
C ARG A 81 -5.45 2.76 -6.00
N GLY A 82 -6.27 2.54 -7.02
CA GLY A 82 -7.46 1.67 -6.95
C GLY A 82 -8.48 2.09 -5.90
N ASN A 83 -9.07 1.09 -5.23
CA ASN A 83 -10.12 1.30 -4.22
C ASN A 83 -9.65 2.14 -3.02
N GLU A 84 -8.36 2.13 -2.72
CA GLU A 84 -7.81 2.94 -1.64
C GLU A 84 -7.93 4.43 -1.92
N ARG A 85 -7.88 4.82 -3.20
CA ARG A 85 -8.11 6.21 -3.59
C ARG A 85 -9.53 6.66 -3.24
N LYS A 86 -10.52 5.80 -3.44
CA LYS A 86 -11.93 6.08 -3.11
C LYS A 86 -12.13 6.18 -1.60
N SER A 87 -11.64 5.18 -0.86
CA SER A 87 -11.75 5.18 0.61
C SER A 87 -11.07 6.37 1.26
N VAL A 88 -9.91 6.80 0.75
CA VAL A 88 -9.23 7.99 1.25
C VAL A 88 -10.09 9.24 1.04
N VAL A 89 -10.78 9.38 -0.09
CA VAL A 89 -11.62 10.57 -0.34
C VAL A 89 -12.87 10.59 0.51
N GLU A 90 -13.55 9.45 0.67
CA GLU A 90 -14.73 9.32 1.54
C GLU A 90 -14.40 9.75 2.98
N ILE A 91 -13.19 9.45 3.45
CA ILE A 91 -12.71 9.83 4.79
C ILE A 91 -12.23 11.31 4.80
N LEU A 92 -11.90 11.91 3.65
CA LEU A 92 -11.48 13.30 3.49
C LEU A 92 -12.64 14.31 3.50
N ALA A 93 -13.69 14.04 4.28
CA ALA A 93 -14.62 15.07 4.75
C ALA A 93 -13.87 16.21 5.51
N LYS A 94 -12.73 15.87 6.14
CA LYS A 94 -11.81 16.80 6.82
C LYS A 94 -10.71 17.33 5.87
N SER A 95 -9.84 18.20 6.39
CA SER A 95 -8.64 18.66 5.68
C SER A 95 -7.64 17.52 5.44
N THR A 96 -6.85 17.59 4.36
CA THR A 96 -5.78 16.62 4.04
C THR A 96 -4.75 16.49 5.16
N TYR A 97 -4.48 17.60 5.85
CA TYR A 97 -3.58 17.65 6.98
C TYR A 97 -4.12 16.87 8.18
N THR A 98 -5.39 17.07 8.55
CA THR A 98 -6.04 16.34 9.65
C THR A 98 -6.05 14.84 9.38
N TRP A 99 -6.42 14.43 8.17
CA TRP A 99 -6.41 13.02 7.78
C TRP A 99 -5.01 12.40 7.94
N ARG A 100 -3.97 13.10 7.48
CA ARG A 100 -2.60 12.61 7.55
C ARG A 100 -2.12 12.48 9.00
N ARG A 101 -2.49 13.43 9.87
CA ARG A 101 -2.20 13.37 11.30
C ARG A 101 -2.89 12.17 11.95
N ASP A 102 -4.19 12.00 11.69
CA ASP A 102 -4.98 10.90 12.26
C ASP A 102 -4.43 9.54 11.80
N LYS A 103 -4.08 9.41 10.51
CA LYS A 103 -3.48 8.19 9.95
C LYS A 103 -2.08 7.92 10.50
N ALA A 104 -1.27 8.95 10.73
CA ALA A 104 0.04 8.79 11.36
C ALA A 104 -0.10 8.26 12.80
N ASN A 105 -1.06 8.80 13.57
CA ASN A 105 -1.33 8.32 14.93
C ASN A 105 -1.84 6.88 14.97
N GLU A 106 -2.56 6.43 13.94
CA GLU A 106 -3.02 5.04 13.81
C GLU A 106 -1.86 4.08 13.47
N LEU A 107 -0.99 4.49 12.54
CA LEU A 107 0.03 3.60 11.95
C LEU A 107 1.34 3.56 12.75
N MET A 108 1.64 4.62 13.51
CA MET A 108 2.95 4.86 14.10
C MET A 108 2.88 5.02 15.61
N LYS A 109 3.85 4.43 16.30
CA LYS A 109 4.17 4.74 17.70
C LYS A 109 5.29 5.77 17.78
N PHE A 110 5.58 6.24 19.00
CA PHE A 110 6.75 7.07 19.24
C PHE A 110 8.02 6.31 18.79
N ASP A 111 8.91 7.01 18.08
CA ASP A 111 10.15 6.46 17.48
C ASP A 111 9.99 5.54 16.26
N ASP A 112 8.76 5.28 15.80
CA ASP A 112 8.55 4.58 14.53
C ASP A 112 8.99 5.47 13.34
N VAL A 113 9.60 4.84 12.33
CA VAL A 113 9.86 5.47 11.04
C VAL A 113 8.55 5.79 10.30
N LYS A 114 8.56 6.75 9.38
CA LYS A 114 7.34 7.10 8.62
C LYS A 114 7.03 6.03 7.58
N PRO A 115 5.87 5.36 7.62
CA PRO A 115 5.58 4.29 6.66
C PRO A 115 5.39 4.82 5.25
N ALA A 116 5.56 3.93 4.27
CA ALA A 116 5.37 4.27 2.87
C ALA A 116 3.89 4.39 2.45
N ASN A 117 2.94 3.81 3.20
CA ASN A 117 1.49 4.00 2.99
C ASN A 117 0.94 5.30 3.65
N LEU A 118 1.76 6.07 4.37
CA LEU A 118 1.40 7.43 4.79
C LEU A 118 1.70 8.42 3.65
N TYR A 119 0.69 8.65 2.80
CA TYR A 119 0.79 9.46 1.59
C TYR A 119 1.18 10.92 1.87
N SER A 120 1.81 11.56 0.88
CA SER A 120 2.13 12.99 0.93
C SER A 120 0.87 13.85 0.77
N GLU A 121 0.93 15.08 1.27
CA GLU A 121 -0.19 16.01 1.19
C GLU A 121 -0.59 16.32 -0.26
N ASP A 122 0.39 16.47 -1.16
CA ASP A 122 0.12 16.74 -2.58
C ASP A 122 -0.69 15.63 -3.25
N VAL A 123 -0.36 14.37 -2.95
CA VAL A 123 -1.09 13.21 -3.46
C VAL A 123 -2.53 13.21 -2.96
N LEU A 124 -2.74 13.55 -1.69
CA LEU A 124 -4.08 13.64 -1.08
C LEU A 124 -4.89 14.81 -1.66
N ARG A 125 -4.28 15.99 -1.82
CA ARG A 125 -4.91 17.17 -2.43
C ARG A 125 -5.36 16.90 -3.85
N LYS A 126 -4.47 16.33 -4.68
CA LYS A 126 -4.79 15.99 -6.07
C LYS A 126 -5.90 14.94 -6.15
N THR A 127 -5.88 13.96 -5.26
CA THR A 127 -6.92 12.93 -5.17
C THR A 127 -8.28 13.53 -4.80
N LYS A 128 -8.32 14.45 -3.82
CA LYS A 128 -9.53 15.18 -3.44
C LYS A 128 -10.05 16.10 -4.56
N GLN A 129 -9.15 16.70 -5.34
CA GLN A 129 -9.54 17.48 -6.51
C GLN A 129 -10.20 16.60 -7.57
N LEU A 130 -9.54 15.50 -7.96
CA LEU A 130 -10.05 14.58 -8.98
C LEU A 130 -11.45 14.05 -8.64
N HIS A 131 -11.70 13.71 -7.38
CA HIS A 131 -13.02 13.25 -6.97
C HIS A 131 -14.09 14.34 -7.08
N ARG A 132 -13.77 15.59 -6.71
CA ARG A 132 -14.69 16.71 -6.90
C ARG A 132 -14.95 16.99 -8.38
N ASP A 133 -13.93 16.88 -9.23
CA ASP A 133 -14.07 17.05 -10.68
C ASP A 133 -14.95 15.93 -11.28
N GLU A 134 -14.86 14.71 -10.75
CA GLU A 134 -15.75 13.58 -11.09
C GLU A 134 -17.20 13.82 -10.66
N GLU A 135 -17.43 14.27 -9.42
CA GLU A 135 -18.77 14.61 -8.89
C GLU A 135 -19.43 15.74 -9.70
N LEU A 136 -18.64 16.75 -10.09
CA LEU A 136 -19.11 17.88 -10.90
C LEU A 136 -19.22 17.55 -12.40
N GLY A 137 -18.81 16.35 -12.83
CA GLY A 137 -18.90 15.89 -14.22
C GLY A 137 -17.94 16.58 -15.19
N VAL A 138 -16.90 17.26 -14.70
CA VAL A 138 -15.98 18.10 -15.48
C VAL A 138 -15.05 17.28 -16.38
N LEU A 139 -14.82 16.00 -16.06
CA LEU A 139 -13.91 15.12 -16.81
C LEU A 139 -14.49 14.59 -18.14
N LYS A 140 -15.72 14.96 -18.53
CA LYS A 140 -16.30 14.61 -19.84
C LYS A 140 -15.83 15.56 -20.95
N ILE A 141 -14.56 15.53 -21.31
CA ILE A 141 -14.13 16.08 -22.61
C ILE A 141 -14.35 14.99 -23.66
N ILE A 142 -15.49 15.05 -24.35
CA ILE A 142 -15.75 14.24 -25.54
C ILE A 142 -14.89 14.82 -26.66
N ILE A 143 -13.73 14.22 -26.93
CA ILE A 143 -13.01 14.50 -28.17
C ILE A 143 -13.77 13.79 -29.29
N LYS A 144 -14.64 14.53 -30.00
CA LYS A 144 -15.21 14.08 -31.26
C LYS A 144 -14.15 14.25 -32.34
N TYR A 145 -13.66 13.15 -32.87
CA TYR A 145 -12.94 13.17 -34.14
C TYR A 145 -13.98 13.38 -35.26
N LEU A 146 -13.76 14.42 -36.07
CA LEU A 146 -14.42 14.65 -37.37
C LEU A 146 -13.70 13.83 -38.44
#